data_AF-A0A381SJ18-F1
#
_entry.id   AF-A0A381SJ18-F1
#
_cell.length_a   1.000
_cell.length_b   1.000
_cell.length_c   1.000
_cell.angle_alpha   90.00
_cell.angle_beta   90.00
_cell.angle_gamma   90.00
#
_symmetry.space_group_name_H-M   'P 1'
#
loop_
_entity.id
_entity.type
_entity.pdbx_description
1 polymer ?
#
loop_
_entity_poly.entity_id
_entity_poly.type
_entity_poly.pdbx_seq_one_letter_code
_entity_poly.pdbx_strand_id
1 'polypeptide(L)' 'MASTGASAVRGITQFGQEEWDTRVQLAACYRIFDYLGWTELIYNHITLRVPGPEKHFLINPFGLHYSEVTA' A
#
# COMPACT_ATOMS: atom_id res chain seq x y z
N MET A 1 -11.52 -17.03 -7.66
CA MET A 1 -11.55 -15.71 -8.34
C MET A 1 -12.81 -14.92 -7.93
N ALA A 2 -12.98 -14.58 -6.65
CA ALA A 2 -14.17 -13.86 -6.17
C ALA A 2 -14.00 -13.19 -4.78
N SER A 3 -12.93 -12.40 -4.55
CA SER A 3 -12.79 -11.69 -3.25
C SER A 3 -12.30 -10.24 -3.32
N THR A 4 -11.85 -9.75 -4.48
CA THR A 4 -11.24 -8.42 -4.60
C THR A 4 -12.22 -7.28 -4.31
N GLY A 5 -13.49 -7.42 -4.70
CA GLY A 5 -14.50 -6.37 -4.51
C GLY A 5 -14.90 -6.13 -3.04
N ALA A 6 -15.01 -7.20 -2.24
CA ALA A 6 -15.41 -7.07 -0.84
C ALA A 6 -14.32 -6.40 0.02
N SER A 7 -13.04 -6.70 -0.27
CA SER A 7 -11.91 -6.07 0.43
C SER A 7 -11.81 -4.58 0.11
N ALA A 8 -12.04 -4.19 -1.14
CA ALA A 8 -12.02 -2.79 -1.54
C ALA A 8 -13.14 -1.99 -0.86
N VAL A 9 -14.37 -2.52 -0.83
CA VAL A 9 -15.50 -1.86 -0.16
C VAL A 9 -15.22 -1.66 1.33
N ARG A 10 -14.68 -2.67 2.01
CA ARG A 10 -14.30 -2.55 3.44
C ARG A 10 -13.24 -1.47 3.66
N GLY A 11 -12.22 -1.41 2.81
CA GLY A 11 -11.15 -0.41 2.88
C GLY A 11 -11.66 1.02 2.74
N ILE A 12 -12.52 1.27 1.74
CA ILE A 12 -13.14 2.57 1.51
C ILE A 12 -13.97 3.02 2.72
N THR A 13 -14.74 2.12 3.34
CA THR A 13 -15.54 2.46 4.53
C THR A 13 -14.71 2.83 5.75
N GLN A 14 -13.49 2.31 5.86
CA GLN A 14 -12.62 2.53 7.02
C GLN A 14 -11.75 3.79 6.88
N PHE A 15 -11.24 4.08 5.68
CA PHE A 15 -10.24 5.13 5.46
C PHE A 15 -10.72 6.28 4.55
N GLY A 16 -11.88 6.14 3.92
CA GLY A 16 -12.32 7.04 2.86
C GLY A 16 -11.68 6.69 1.51
N GLN A 17 -12.30 7.19 0.42
CA GLN A 17 -11.90 6.84 -0.93
C GLN A 17 -10.47 7.29 -1.27
N GLU A 18 -10.12 8.55 -0.96
CA GLU A 18 -8.80 9.11 -1.31
C GLU A 18 -7.64 8.39 -0.61
N GLU A 19 -7.77 8.11 0.69
CA GLU A 19 -6.75 7.34 1.42
C GLU A 19 -6.70 5.89 0.91
N TRP A 20 -7.85 5.26 0.63
CA TRP A 20 -7.87 3.90 0.08
C TRP A 20 -7.17 3.80 -1.28
N ASP A 21 -7.42 4.74 -2.19
CA ASP A 21 -6.74 4.77 -3.49
C ASP A 21 -5.24 4.98 -3.33
N THR A 22 -4.84 5.81 -2.35
CA THR A 22 -3.42 6.02 -1.98
C THR A 22 -2.77 4.72 -1.47
N ARG A 23 -3.48 3.94 -0.63
CA ARG A 23 -3.02 2.62 -0.14
C ARG A 23 -2.84 1.63 -1.28
N VAL A 24 -3.80 1.58 -2.22
CA VAL A 24 -3.71 0.72 -3.42
C VAL A 24 -2.52 1.10 -4.29
N GLN A 25 -2.30 2.40 -4.55
CA GLN A 25 -1.17 2.87 -5.33
C GLN A 25 0.17 2.53 -4.67
N LEU A 26 0.30 2.74 -3.36
CA LEU A 26 1.51 2.39 -2.64
C LEU A 26 1.77 0.87 -2.64
N ALA A 27 0.74 0.05 -2.39
CA ALA A 27 0.85 -1.40 -2.46
C ALA A 27 1.28 -1.86 -3.86
N ALA A 28 0.71 -1.29 -4.92
CA ALA A 28 1.12 -1.58 -6.30
C ALA A 28 2.57 -1.18 -6.57
N CYS A 29 3.02 -0.04 -6.04
CA CYS A 29 4.42 0.41 -6.15
C CYS A 29 5.38 -0.61 -5.55
N TYR A 30 5.09 -1.13 -4.35
CA TYR A 30 5.88 -2.21 -3.75
C TYR A 30 5.96 -3.45 -4.66
N ARG A 31 4.84 -3.88 -5.25
CA ARG A 31 4.82 -5.04 -6.17
C ARG A 31 5.62 -4.79 -7.45
N ILE A 32 5.63 -3.57 -7.96
CA ILE A 32 6.45 -3.19 -9.13
C ILE A 32 7.93 -3.25 -8.77
N PHE A 33 8.33 -2.73 -7.61
CA PHE A 33 9.72 -2.77 -7.16
C PHE A 33 10.23 -4.19 -6.96
N ASP A 34 9.39 -5.06 -6.37
CA ASP A 34 9.64 -6.50 -6.29
C ASP A 34 9.83 -7.14 -7.67
N TYR A 35 8.88 -6.89 -8.59
CA TYR A 35 8.96 -7.40 -9.96
C TYR A 35 10.22 -6.97 -10.72
N LEU A 36 10.71 -5.74 -10.47
CA LEU A 36 11.92 -5.21 -11.08
C LEU A 36 13.21 -5.69 -10.39
N GLY A 37 13.12 -6.43 -9.29
CA GLY A 37 14.27 -6.88 -8.50
C GLY A 37 14.98 -5.75 -7.77
N TRP A 38 14.28 -4.66 -7.45
CA TRP A 38 14.83 -3.49 -6.76
C TRP A 38 14.68 -3.56 -5.22
N THR A 39 14.44 -4.77 -4.70
CA THR A 39 14.26 -5.02 -3.27
C THR A 39 15.61 -5.33 -2.60
N GLU A 40 15.76 -4.90 -1.35
CA GLU A 40 16.86 -5.30 -0.47
C GLU A 40 16.27 -5.94 0.79
N LEU A 41 16.00 -7.25 0.70
CA LEU A 41 15.34 -8.03 1.74
C LEU A 41 14.13 -7.27 2.32
N ILE A 42 14.15 -6.94 3.61
CA ILE A 42 13.06 -6.28 4.35
C ILE A 42 13.42 -4.85 4.80
N TYR A 43 14.54 -4.29 4.34
CA TYR A 43 15.10 -3.04 4.88
C TYR A 43 14.61 -1.78 4.16
N ASN A 44 14.21 -1.90 2.89
CA ASN A 44 13.77 -0.75 2.11
C ASN A 44 12.40 -0.24 2.56
N HIS A 45 12.15 1.05 2.34
CA HIS A 45 10.85 1.68 2.57
C HIS A 45 10.48 2.62 1.42
N ILE A 46 9.19 2.66 1.08
CA ILE A 46 8.59 3.63 0.17
C ILE A 46 7.50 4.32 0.97
N THR A 47 7.44 5.65 0.94
CA THR A 47 6.40 6.39 1.65
C THR A 47 5.52 7.15 0.67
N LEU A 48 4.24 7.28 1.01
CA LEU A 48 3.30 8.08 0.22
C LEU A 48 2.46 8.93 1.17
N ARG A 49 2.38 10.23 0.89
CA ARG A 49 1.58 11.17 1.69
C ARG A 49 0.09 10.90 1.42
N VAL A 50 -0.70 10.80 2.49
CA VAL A 50 -2.16 10.73 2.39
C VAL A 50 -2.70 12.11 1.99
N PRO A 51 -3.58 12.21 0.97
CA PRO A 51 -4.27 13.45 0.65
C PRO A 51 -5.04 14.02 1.85
N GLY A 52 -5.11 15.35 1.96
CA GLY A 52 -5.81 16.03 3.04
C GLY A 52 -4.96 17.03 3.83
N PRO A 53 -5.58 17.69 4.83
CA PRO A 53 -4.96 18.76 5.61
C PRO A 53 -3.87 18.24 6.57
N GLU A 54 -4.04 17.01 7.08
CA GLU A 54 -3.11 16.40 8.01
C GLU A 54 -1.82 15.94 7.33
N LYS A 55 -0.74 15.81 8.10
CA LYS A 55 0.57 15.35 7.61
C LYS A 55 0.76 13.86 7.86
N HIS A 56 -0.15 13.04 7.30
CA HIS A 56 -0.06 11.59 7.39
C HIS A 56 0.69 10.99 6.20
N PHE A 57 1.44 9.93 6.49
CA PHE A 57 2.20 9.17 5.50
C PHE A 57 1.93 7.67 5.70
N LEU A 58 1.79 6.97 4.57
CA LEU A 58 1.77 5.52 4.53
C LEU A 58 3.21 5.00 4.36
N ILE A 59 3.48 3.85 4.98
CA ILE A 59 4.75 3.12 4.91
C ILE A 59 4.46 1.63 5.11
N ASN A 60 5.31 0.73 4.58
CA ASN A 60 5.19 -0.70 4.83
C ASN A 60 5.38 -1.05 6.31
N PRO A 61 4.66 -2.05 6.82
CA PRO A 61 4.99 -2.68 8.09
C PRO A 61 6.41 -3.24 8.05
N PHE A 62 7.16 -3.04 9.13
CA PHE A 62 8.50 -3.60 9.26
C PHE A 62 8.43 -5.14 9.31
N GLY A 63 9.32 -5.80 8.57
CA GLY A 63 9.42 -7.26 8.52
C GLY A 63 8.72 -7.92 7.32
N LEU A 64 7.99 -7.16 6.50
CA LEU A 64 7.41 -7.66 5.26
C LEU A 64 8.34 -7.43 4.07
N HIS A 65 8.47 -8.44 3.22
CA HIS A 65 9.02 -8.26 1.88
C HIS A 65 8.02 -7.49 0.99
N TYR A 66 8.51 -6.79 -0.02
CA TYR A 66 7.66 -5.96 -0.90
C TYR A 66 6.58 -6.78 -1.63
N SER A 67 6.85 -8.06 -1.90
CA SER A 67 5.89 -9.01 -2.46
C SER A 67 4.72 -9.36 -1.53
N GLU A 68 4.75 -8.94 -0.27
CA GLU A 68 3.74 -9.27 0.74
C GLU A 68 2.85 -8.08 1.08
N VAL A 69 3.25 -6.86 0.72
CA VAL A 69 2.50 -5.64 1.06
C VAL A 69 1.16 -5.58 0.32
N THR A 70 0.10 -5.17 1.02
CA THR A 70 -1.25 -4.94 0.47
C THR A 70 -1.81 -3.58 0.95
N ALA A 71 -2.91 -3.14 0.32
CA ALA A 71 -3.66 -1.97 0.74
C ALA A 71 -4.43 -2.20 2.06
#